data_AF-A0A0G1EHN5-F1
#
_entry.id   AF-A0A0G1EHN5-F1
#
_cell.length_a   1.000
_cell.length_b   1.000
_cell.length_c   1.000
_cell.angle_alpha   90.00
_cell.angle_beta   90.00
_cell.angle_gamma   90.00
#
_symmetry.space_group_name_H-M   'P 1'
#
loop_
_entity.id
_entity.type
_entity.pdbx_description
1 polymer ?
#
loop_
_entity_poly.entity_id
_entity_poly.type
_entity_poly.pdbx_seq_one_letter_code
_entity_poly.pdbx_strand_id
1 'polypeptide(L)'
;MPINLNLEPQSNIGQVLLRWNFMEFKQIHRPRAWWITAGIITGVLVIYSVFTGNFLFALIILIIAILLINEFRRSPRRLECQITNNGLAVGKKFWRYNEIENYWIAYHPPEVTNLYFSPKNPLDPRVPVHISNINPLRVRKLLNKYLEEDLSREDVPTSEALTRLLKLQ
;
A
#
# COMPACT_ATOMS: atom_id res chain seq x y z
N MET A 1 40.15 3.29 23.86
CA MET A 1 39.64 2.97 22.51
C MET A 1 38.12 3.00 22.57
N PRO A 2 37.40 3.74 21.71
CA PRO A 2 35.94 3.70 21.72
C PRO A 2 35.48 2.38 21.10
N ILE A 3 34.62 1.67 21.83
CA ILE A 3 33.93 0.47 21.37
C ILE A 3 32.92 0.92 20.30
N ASN A 4 33.16 0.54 19.05
CA ASN A 4 32.16 0.65 18.00
C ASN A 4 31.03 -0.34 18.30
N LEU A 5 30.02 0.14 19.02
CA LEU A 5 28.77 -0.59 19.26
C LEU A 5 27.92 -0.51 17.97
N ASN A 6 28.34 -1.24 16.93
CA ASN A 6 27.43 -1.64 15.86
C ASN A 6 26.42 -2.60 16.48
N LEU A 7 25.36 -2.03 17.05
CA LEU A 7 24.14 -2.75 17.38
C LEU A 7 23.47 -3.12 16.06
N GLU A 8 23.98 -4.15 15.37
CA GLU A 8 23.14 -4.91 14.46
C GLU A 8 22.02 -5.50 15.32
N PRO A 9 20.74 -5.19 15.08
CA PRO A 9 19.69 -5.97 15.67
C PRO A 9 19.82 -7.35 15.04
N GLN A 10 20.36 -8.30 15.78
CA GLN A 10 20.19 -9.72 15.51
C GLN A 10 18.71 -10.03 15.57
N SER A 11 18.00 -9.75 14.48
CA SER A 11 16.58 -9.99 14.35
C SER A 11 16.40 -11.42 13.88
N ASN A 12 15.45 -12.12 14.51
CA ASN A 12 15.09 -13.53 14.37
C ASN A 12 14.62 -13.97 12.96
N ILE A 13 14.95 -13.21 11.92
CA ILE A 13 14.40 -13.28 10.56
C ILE A 13 15.26 -14.10 9.60
N GLY A 14 16.46 -14.52 10.01
CA GLY A 14 17.34 -15.39 9.22
C GLY A 14 18.14 -14.65 8.14
N GLN A 15 18.69 -15.39 7.17
CA GLN A 15 19.52 -14.81 6.09
C GLN A 15 18.65 -14.17 5.02
N VAL A 16 18.94 -12.90 4.68
CA VAL A 16 18.24 -12.17 3.62
C VAL A 16 18.72 -12.65 2.25
N LEU A 17 17.82 -13.23 1.46
CA LEU A 17 18.09 -13.75 0.12
C LEU A 17 17.86 -12.68 -0.96
N LEU A 18 16.87 -11.81 -0.76
CA LEU A 18 16.52 -10.74 -1.68
C LEU A 18 15.91 -9.57 -0.91
N ARG A 19 16.26 -8.34 -1.29
CA ARG A 19 15.66 -7.12 -0.73
C ARG A 19 15.38 -6.10 -1.81
N TRP A 20 14.26 -5.38 -1.69
CA TRP A 20 13.95 -4.22 -2.52
C TRP A 20 13.07 -3.22 -1.81
N ASN A 21 13.13 -1.99 -2.30
CA ASN A 21 12.25 -0.92 -1.87
C ASN A 21 11.13 -0.74 -2.88
N PHE A 22 9.93 -0.50 -2.37
CA PHE A 22 8.75 -0.21 -3.17
C PHE A 22 7.94 0.91 -2.51
N MET A 23 7.10 1.59 -3.30
CA MET A 23 6.14 2.56 -2.75
C MET A 23 4.91 1.78 -2.28
N GLU A 24 4.44 2.06 -1.06
CA GLU A 24 3.24 1.41 -0.49
C GLU A 24 2.02 1.53 -1.41
N PHE A 25 1.84 2.69 -2.04
CA PHE A 25 0.81 2.93 -3.06
C PHE A 25 1.39 3.80 -4.18
N LYS A 26 0.88 3.64 -5.42
CA LYS A 26 1.20 4.54 -6.53
C LYS A 26 0.63 5.92 -6.21
N GLN A 27 1.47 6.96 -6.15
CA GLN A 27 0.98 8.31 -5.94
C GLN A 27 0.11 8.73 -7.12
N ILE A 28 -1.20 8.78 -6.91
CA ILE A 28 -2.10 9.38 -7.89
C ILE A 28 -1.85 10.87 -7.83
N HIS A 29 -1.11 11.38 -8.81
CA HIS A 29 -0.91 12.81 -8.98
C HIS A 29 -2.24 13.42 -9.41
N ARG A 30 -2.85 14.20 -8.52
CA ARG A 30 -4.05 14.97 -8.84
C ARG A 30 -3.63 16.32 -9.45
N PRO A 31 -4.19 16.71 -10.61
CA PRO A 31 -3.86 17.98 -11.23
C PRO A 31 -4.35 19.15 -10.37
N ARG A 32 -3.70 20.32 -10.49
CA ARG A 32 -4.09 21.54 -9.76
C ARG A 32 -5.57 21.90 -9.92
N ALA A 33 -6.15 21.62 -11.09
CA ALA A 33 -7.57 21.83 -11.36
C ALA A 33 -8.49 21.12 -10.35
N TRP A 34 -8.12 19.92 -9.91
CA TRP A 34 -8.91 19.16 -8.94
C TRP A 34 -9.04 19.91 -7.60
N TRP A 35 -7.95 20.52 -7.14
CA TRP A 35 -7.92 21.31 -5.91
C TRP A 35 -8.75 22.60 -6.01
N ILE A 36 -8.72 23.25 -7.18
CA ILE A 36 -9.52 24.45 -7.44
C ILE A 36 -11.01 24.08 -7.42
N THR A 37 -11.40 23.02 -8.13
CA THR A 37 -12.80 22.55 -8.16
C THR A 37 -13.29 22.15 -6.77
N ALA A 38 -12.49 21.38 -6.01
CA ALA A 38 -12.83 21.01 -4.65
C ALA A 38 -13.01 22.24 -3.74
N GLY A 39 -12.10 23.22 -3.82
CA GLY A 39 -12.20 24.47 -3.06
C GLY A 39 -13.45 25.29 -3.40
N ILE A 40 -13.82 25.38 -4.68
CA ILE A 40 -15.05 26.06 -5.12
C ILE A 40 -16.28 25.36 -4.54
N ILE A 41 -16.37 24.04 -4.65
CA ILE A 41 -17.51 23.26 -4.13
C ILE A 41 -17.64 23.45 -2.62
N THR A 42 -16.53 23.31 -1.87
CA THR A 42 -16.51 23.54 -0.43
C THR A 42 -16.94 24.97 -0.07
N GLY A 43 -16.45 25.98 -0.79
CA GLY A 43 -16.81 27.38 -0.58
C GLY A 43 -18.30 27.63 -0.79
N VAL A 44 -18.89 27.11 -1.88
CA VAL A 44 -20.33 27.23 -2.17
C VAL A 44 -21.17 26.59 -1.07
N LEU A 45 -20.79 25.39 -0.61
CA LEU A 45 -21.49 24.69 0.46
C LEU A 45 -21.43 25.43 1.80
N VAL A 46 -20.27 26.03 2.14
CA VAL A 46 -20.13 26.85 3.35
C VAL A 46 -20.99 28.12 3.24
N ILE A 47 -20.96 28.84 2.12
CA ILE A 47 -21.79 30.04 1.93
C ILE A 47 -23.28 29.68 2.05
N TYR A 48 -23.70 28.59 1.41
CA TYR A 48 -25.07 28.08 1.50
C TYR A 48 -25.47 27.74 2.94
N SER A 49 -24.58 27.10 3.69
CA SER A 49 -24.82 26.75 5.09
C SER A 49 -25.03 27.98 5.99
N VAL A 50 -24.27 29.06 5.75
CA VAL A 50 -24.43 30.32 6.48
C VAL A 50 -25.73 31.01 6.09
N PHE A 51 -26.08 31.03 4.80
CA PHE A 51 -27.32 31.65 4.31
C PHE A 51 -28.57 30.96 4.87
N THR A 52 -28.51 29.63 5.03
CA THR A 52 -29.59 28.83 5.63
C THR A 52 -29.58 28.85 7.16
N GLY A 53 -28.63 29.53 7.80
CA GLY A 53 -28.45 29.56 9.25
C GLY A 53 -28.01 28.21 9.86
N ASN A 54 -27.57 27.26 9.03
CA ASN A 54 -27.20 25.92 9.46
C ASN A 54 -25.69 25.85 9.77
N PHE A 55 -25.31 26.38 10.93
CA PHE A 55 -23.92 26.39 11.40
C PHE A 55 -23.35 24.99 11.63
N LEU A 56 -24.19 24.00 11.98
CA LEU A 56 -23.75 22.61 12.13
C LEU A 56 -23.27 22.02 10.80
N PHE A 57 -24.01 22.28 9.72
CA PHE A 57 -23.61 21.84 8.39
C PHE A 57 -22.28 22.48 7.96
N ALA A 58 -22.12 23.78 8.20
CA ALA A 58 -20.87 24.51 7.96
C ALA A 58 -19.66 23.85 8.66
N LEU A 59 -19.84 23.52 9.95
CA LEU A 59 -18.82 22.90 10.78
C LEU A 59 -18.42 21.51 10.25
N ILE A 60 -19.40 20.68 9.89
CA ILE A 60 -19.16 19.34 9.33
C ILE A 60 -18.36 19.45 8.03
N ILE A 61 -18.74 20.35 7.13
CA ILE A 61 -18.02 20.59 5.87
C ILE A 61 -16.57 20.97 6.14
N LEU A 62 -16.35 21.85 7.11
CA LEU A 62 -15.00 22.32 7.46
C LEU A 62 -14.14 21.19 8.04
N ILE A 63 -14.70 20.34 8.90
CA ILE A 63 -14.00 19.16 9.42
C ILE A 63 -13.64 18.19 8.28
N ILE A 64 -14.59 17.88 7.41
CA ILE A 64 -14.35 17.00 6.25
C ILE A 64 -13.26 17.58 5.35
N ALA A 65 -13.29 18.88 5.06
CA ALA A 65 -12.27 19.54 4.26
C ALA A 65 -10.87 19.40 4.87
N ILE A 66 -10.74 19.60 6.18
CA ILE A 66 -9.47 19.43 6.90
C ILE A 66 -9.00 17.97 6.85
N LEU A 67 -9.90 17.01 7.11
CA LEU A 67 -9.58 15.58 7.04
C LEU A 67 -9.09 15.18 5.66
N LEU A 68 -9.76 15.63 4.60
CA LEU A 68 -9.36 15.37 3.23
C LEU A 68 -7.98 15.97 2.92
N ILE A 69 -7.75 17.24 3.25
CA ILE A 69 -6.44 17.89 3.05
C ILE A 69 -5.34 17.11 3.79
N ASN A 70 -5.58 16.69 5.04
CA ASN A 70 -4.62 15.93 5.81
C ASN A 70 -4.32 14.56 5.19
N GLU A 71 -5.35 13.85 4.73
CA GLU A 71 -5.18 12.55 4.08
C GLU A 71 -4.38 12.69 2.77
N PHE A 72 -4.68 13.70 1.96
CA PHE A 72 -3.96 13.94 0.71
C PHE A 72 -2.49 14.37 0.90
N ARG A 73 -2.12 14.92 2.07
CA ARG A 73 -0.73 15.24 2.40
C ARG A 73 0.09 14.01 2.76
N ARG A 74 -0.54 12.84 2.98
CA ARG A 74 0.18 11.58 3.18
C ARG A 74 0.87 11.17 1.88
N SER A 75 2.16 11.51 1.79
CA SER A 75 3.01 11.03 0.70
C SER A 75 3.20 9.51 0.87
N PRO A 76 3.19 8.73 -0.22
CA PRO A 76 3.34 7.28 -0.13
C PRO A 76 4.67 6.94 0.54
N ARG A 77 4.60 6.13 1.58
CA ARG A 77 5.79 5.71 2.32
C ARG A 77 6.60 4.76 1.46
N ARG A 78 7.91 4.92 1.47
CA ARG A 78 8.83 3.89 0.95
C ARG A 78 8.86 2.75 1.94
N LEU A 79 8.43 1.57 1.51
CA LEU A 79 8.52 0.33 2.28
C LEU A 79 9.63 -0.54 1.69
N GLU A 80 10.30 -1.28 2.57
CA GLU A 80 11.28 -2.28 2.18
C GLU A 80 10.64 -3.66 2.28
N CYS A 81 10.81 -4.49 1.25
CA CYS A 81 10.50 -5.90 1.29
C CYS A 81 11.78 -6.72 1.28
N GLN A 82 11.86 -7.72 2.17
CA GLN A 82 12.97 -8.65 2.30
C GLN A 82 12.46 -10.08 2.29
N ILE A 83 12.92 -10.89 1.35
CA ILE A 83 12.72 -12.34 1.35
C ILE A 83 13.90 -12.95 2.10
N THR A 84 13.62 -13.68 3.16
CA THR A 84 14.62 -14.40 3.95
C THR A 84 14.42 -15.89 3.84
N ASN A 85 15.35 -16.69 4.36
CA ASN A 85 15.18 -18.14 4.43
C ASN A 85 14.08 -18.59 5.40
N ASN A 86 13.66 -17.73 6.34
CA ASN A 86 12.67 -18.06 7.38
C ASN A 86 11.29 -17.44 7.11
N GLY A 87 11.19 -16.47 6.20
CA GLY A 87 9.94 -15.77 5.94
C GLY A 87 10.07 -14.54 5.05
N LEU A 88 9.06 -13.69 5.11
CA LEU A 88 8.95 -12.44 4.37
C LEU A 88 8.89 -11.27 5.35
N ALA A 89 9.77 -10.29 5.21
CA ALA A 89 9.70 -9.02 5.92
C ALA A 89 9.13 -7.94 4.98
N VAL A 90 8.11 -7.21 5.42
CA VAL A 90 7.57 -6.05 4.70
C VAL A 90 7.44 -4.87 5.67
N GLY A 91 8.23 -3.82 5.43
CA GLY A 91 8.31 -2.66 6.30
C GLY A 91 8.81 -3.02 7.70
N LYS A 92 7.92 -2.94 8.68
CA LYS A 92 8.23 -3.25 10.10
C LYS A 92 7.75 -4.63 10.55
N LYS A 93 7.02 -5.37 9.70
CA LYS A 93 6.40 -6.65 10.06
C LYS A 93 7.12 -7.78 9.35
N PHE A 94 7.28 -8.90 10.05
CA PHE A 94 7.85 -10.14 9.53
C PHE A 94 6.81 -11.24 9.64
N TRP A 95 6.60 -11.96 8.54
CA TRP A 95 5.74 -13.12 8.44
C TRP A 95 6.60 -14.33 8.20
N ARG A 96 6.50 -15.34 9.07
CA ARG A 96 7.14 -16.64 8.83
C ARG A 96 6.40 -17.36 7.71
N TYR A 97 7.08 -18.24 6.98
CA TYR A 97 6.43 -19.00 5.91
C TYR A 97 5.25 -19.86 6.39
N ASN A 98 5.30 -20.36 7.63
CA ASN A 98 4.20 -21.11 8.22
C ASN A 98 2.96 -20.25 8.57
N GLU A 99 3.07 -18.92 8.58
CA GLU A 99 2.00 -17.96 8.82
C GLU A 99 1.37 -17.47 7.51
N ILE A 100 1.95 -17.84 6.37
CA ILE A 100 1.45 -17.51 5.03
C ILE A 100 0.82 -18.78 4.47
N GLU A 101 -0.39 -18.64 3.93
CA GLU A 101 -1.11 -19.76 3.32
C GLU A 101 -0.65 -19.96 1.87
N ASN A 102 -0.71 -18.89 1.09
CA ASN A 102 -0.33 -18.89 -0.31
C ASN A 102 0.11 -17.48 -0.74
N TYR A 103 0.71 -17.41 -1.93
CA TYR A 103 1.05 -16.15 -2.56
C TYR A 103 0.66 -16.18 -4.04
N TRP A 104 0.45 -15.00 -4.63
CA TRP A 104 0.20 -14.88 -6.06
C TRP A 104 0.85 -13.61 -6.60
N ILE A 105 1.20 -13.63 -7.89
CA ILE A 105 1.80 -12.49 -8.57
C ILE A 105 0.82 -12.02 -9.64
N ALA A 106 0.28 -10.82 -9.46
CA ALA A 106 -0.59 -10.20 -10.44
C ALA A 106 0.26 -9.43 -11.47
N TYR A 107 0.30 -9.93 -12.70
CA TYR A 107 1.01 -9.31 -13.81
C TYR A 107 0.06 -8.38 -14.58
N HIS A 108 0.36 -7.08 -14.58
CA HIS A 108 -0.35 -6.09 -15.40
C HIS A 108 0.63 -5.35 -16.32
N PRO A 109 0.96 -5.91 -17.49
CA PRO A 109 1.63 -5.17 -18.55
C PRO A 109 0.74 -3.98 -18.95
N PRO A 110 1.28 -2.77 -19.18
CA PRO A 110 2.69 -2.38 -19.30
C PRO A 110 3.32 -1.73 -18.06
N GLU A 111 2.65 -1.67 -16.90
CA GLU A 111 3.09 -0.77 -15.80
C GLU A 111 3.45 -1.43 -14.47
N VAL A 112 2.87 -2.58 -14.07
CA VAL A 112 2.96 -3.01 -12.65
C VAL A 112 2.92 -4.54 -12.50
N THR A 113 3.86 -5.07 -11.71
CA THR A 113 3.78 -6.44 -11.17
C THR A 113 3.64 -6.34 -9.65
N ASN A 114 2.52 -6.83 -9.09
CA ASN A 114 2.29 -6.83 -7.65
C ASN A 114 2.38 -8.26 -7.12
N LEU A 115 3.13 -8.43 -6.03
CA LEU A 115 3.14 -9.63 -5.21
C LEU A 115 2.12 -9.47 -4.09
N TYR A 116 1.22 -10.44 -3.98
CA TYR A 116 0.28 -10.56 -2.88
C TYR A 116 0.54 -11.85 -2.13
N PHE A 117 0.20 -11.86 -0.84
CA PHE A 117 0.25 -13.04 0.00
C PHE A 117 -0.99 -13.07 0.90
N SER A 118 -1.47 -14.27 1.22
CA SER A 118 -2.57 -14.48 2.16
C SER A 118 -2.00 -14.90 3.51
N PRO A 119 -2.08 -14.04 4.54
CA PRO A 119 -1.79 -14.47 5.91
C PRO A 119 -2.85 -15.51 6.34
N LYS A 120 -2.44 -16.52 7.12
CA LYS A 120 -3.38 -17.48 7.73
C LYS A 120 -4.33 -16.82 8.72
N ASN A 121 -3.91 -15.72 9.35
CA ASN A 121 -4.77 -14.94 10.22
C ASN A 121 -5.56 -13.91 9.40
N PRO A 122 -6.90 -13.99 9.32
CA PRO A 122 -7.71 -13.06 8.54
C PRO A 122 -7.71 -11.62 9.07
N LEU A 123 -7.27 -11.40 10.31
CA LEU A 123 -7.11 -10.07 10.89
C LEU A 123 -5.84 -9.35 10.42
N ASP A 124 -4.90 -10.09 9.81
CA ASP A 124 -3.67 -9.48 9.33
C ASP A 124 -3.90 -8.71 8.02
N PRO A 125 -3.44 -7.45 7.95
CA PRO A 125 -3.59 -6.65 6.74
C PRO A 125 -2.81 -7.28 5.59
N ARG A 126 -3.47 -7.44 4.45
CA ARG A 126 -2.81 -7.79 3.18
C ARG A 126 -2.13 -6.54 2.64
N VAL A 127 -0.80 -6.58 2.57
CA VAL A 127 -0.02 -5.47 2.00
C VAL A 127 0.40 -5.86 0.59
N PRO A 128 -0.10 -5.18 -0.46
CA PRO A 128 0.39 -5.39 -1.81
C PRO A 128 1.86 -4.97 -1.89
N VAL A 129 2.72 -5.90 -2.32
CA VAL A 129 4.16 -5.64 -2.48
C VAL A 129 4.46 -5.41 -3.94
N HIS A 130 4.77 -4.18 -4.30
CA HIS A 130 5.03 -3.84 -5.69
C HIS A 130 6.45 -4.27 -6.12
N ILE A 131 6.56 -4.92 -7.27
CA ILE A 131 7.82 -5.36 -7.88
C ILE A 131 8.10 -4.48 -9.11
N SER A 132 8.71 -3.30 -8.92
CA SER A 132 9.04 -2.39 -10.04
C SER A 132 10.47 -2.55 -10.55
N ASN A 133 11.41 -2.82 -9.63
CA ASN A 133 12.86 -2.70 -9.89
C ASN A 133 13.60 -4.03 -9.80
N ILE A 134 12.89 -5.15 -9.77
CA ILE A 134 13.46 -6.51 -9.70
C ILE A 134 12.76 -7.40 -10.71
N ASN A 135 13.50 -8.35 -11.29
CA ASN A 135 12.93 -9.38 -12.15
C ASN A 135 11.91 -10.25 -11.37
N PRO A 136 10.61 -10.21 -11.71
CA PRO A 136 9.57 -10.97 -11.01
C PRO A 136 9.82 -12.48 -11.01
N LEU A 137 10.47 -13.01 -12.04
CA LEU A 137 10.82 -14.43 -12.12
C LEU A 137 11.79 -14.85 -11.01
N ARG A 138 12.66 -13.94 -10.56
CA ARG A 138 13.60 -14.21 -9.46
C ARG A 138 12.85 -14.30 -8.13
N VAL A 139 11.86 -13.43 -7.92
CA VAL A 139 10.98 -13.43 -6.75
C VAL A 139 10.17 -14.73 -6.72
N ARG A 140 9.53 -15.10 -7.84
CA ARG A 140 8.78 -16.35 -8.01
C ARG A 140 9.63 -17.58 -7.71
N LYS A 141 10.84 -17.68 -8.29
CA LYS A 141 11.77 -18.80 -8.06
C LYS A 141 12.20 -18.94 -6.59
N LEU A 142 12.28 -17.84 -5.85
CA LEU A 142 12.63 -17.88 -4.43
C LEU A 142 11.43 -18.27 -3.57
N LEU A 143 10.26 -17.68 -3.80
CA LEU A 143 9.05 -17.96 -3.04
C LEU A 143 8.54 -19.38 -3.27
N ASN A 144 8.62 -19.91 -4.50
CA ASN A 144 8.23 -21.31 -4.82
C ASN A 144 9.04 -22.37 -4.07
N LYS A 145 10.17 -22.02 -3.43
CA LYS A 145 10.91 -22.96 -2.58
C LYS A 145 10.26 -23.14 -1.20
N TYR A 146 9.43 -22.19 -0.78
CA TYR A 146 8.93 -22.09 0.59
C TYR A 146 7.40 -22.01 0.69
N LEU A 147 6.74 -21.50 -0.36
CA LEU A 147 5.30 -21.29 -0.43
C LEU A 147 4.75 -21.79 -1.77
N GLU A 148 3.51 -22.26 -1.75
CA GLU A 148 2.76 -22.58 -2.95
C GLU A 148 2.21 -21.29 -3.60
N GLU A 149 2.35 -21.21 -4.92
CA GLU A 149 1.79 -20.14 -5.73
C GLU A 149 0.35 -20.46 -6.11
N ASP A 150 -0.58 -19.58 -5.73
CA ASP A 150 -1.98 -19.69 -6.12
C ASP A 150 -2.19 -19.03 -7.49
N LEU A 151 -2.23 -19.86 -8.53
CA LEU A 151 -2.46 -19.43 -9.91
C LEU A 151 -3.94 -19.16 -10.21
N SER A 152 -4.86 -19.54 -9.31
CA SER A 152 -6.30 -19.33 -9.52
C SER A 152 -6.73 -17.89 -9.27
N ARG A 153 -5.91 -17.11 -8.56
CA ARG A 153 -6.15 -15.71 -8.21
C ARG A 153 -5.40 -14.76 -9.17
N GLU A 154 -5.90 -14.62 -10.40
CA GLU A 154 -5.53 -13.50 -11.29
C GLU A 154 -6.31 -12.22 -10.97
N ASP A 155 -7.41 -12.33 -10.22
CA ASP A 155 -8.31 -11.22 -9.97
C ASP A 155 -7.87 -10.40 -8.77
N VAL A 156 -7.26 -9.26 -9.11
CA VAL A 156 -7.41 -7.97 -8.44
C VAL A 156 -8.53 -8.01 -7.38
N PRO A 157 -8.27 -7.76 -6.08
CA PRO A 157 -9.32 -7.73 -5.06
C PRO A 157 -10.51 -6.90 -5.55
N THR A 158 -11.75 -7.31 -5.29
CA THR A 158 -12.95 -6.62 -5.78
C THR A 158 -12.94 -5.11 -5.49
N SER A 159 -12.27 -4.67 -4.41
CA SER A 159 -12.03 -3.26 -4.10
C SER A 159 -11.14 -2.53 -5.12
N GLU A 160 -10.09 -3.18 -5.65
CA GLU A 160 -9.25 -2.63 -6.72
C GLU A 160 -9.98 -2.68 -8.09
N ALA A 161 -10.82 -3.70 -8.35
CA ALA A 161 -11.65 -3.76 -9.56
C ALA A 161 -12.68 -2.61 -9.60
N LEU A 162 -13.32 -2.33 -8.47
CA LEU A 162 -14.20 -1.16 -8.31
C LEU A 162 -13.43 0.15 -8.47
N THR A 163 -12.22 0.24 -7.92
CA THR A 163 -11.35 1.43 -8.08
C THR A 163 -10.99 1.65 -9.55
N ARG A 164 -10.81 0.58 -10.34
CA ARG A 164 -10.54 0.65 -11.78
C ARG A 164 -11.76 1.08 -12.58
N LEU A 165 -12.95 0.60 -12.23
CA LEU A 165 -14.22 1.04 -12.83
C LEU A 165 -14.51 2.52 -12.51
N LEU A 166 -14.19 2.97 -11.30
CA LEU A 166 -14.34 4.37 -10.88
C LEU A 166 -13.29 5.32 -11.49
N LYS A 167 -12.27 4.78 -12.19
CA LYS A 167 -11.21 5.56 -12.86
C LYS A 167 -11.53 5.89 -14.33
N LEU A 168 -12.75 5.61 -14.79
CA LEU A 168 -13.26 6.00 -16.10
C LEU A 168 -14.11 7.27 -16.00
N GLN A 169 -13.42 8.41 -15.94
CA GLN A 169 -13.68 9.67 -16.67
C GLN A 169 -12.59 10.69 -16.35
#